data_AF-A0A1F6PVN2-F1
#
_entry.id   AF-A0A1F6PVN2-F1
#
_cell.length_a   1.000
_cell.length_b   1.000
_cell.length_c   1.000
_cell.angle_alpha   90.00
_cell.angle_beta   90.00
_cell.angle_gamma   90.00
#
_symmetry.space_group_name_H-M   'P 1'
#
loop_
_entity.id
_entity.type
_entity.pdbx_description
1 polymer ?
#
loop_
_entity_poly.entity_id
_entity_poly.type
_entity_poly.pdbx_seq_one_letter_code
_entity_poly.pdbx_strand_id
1 'polypeptide(L)'
;MGLASSQLRLIYLTMFKSDLEYRIQLITQTKMHLSGSINDLVDAGSDLDPSAPEMKLLEQRRERLHLVEKKLDATIERYKTQLSAIQTEIEAAQKFVDNNVKSFNYAK
;
A
#
# COMPACT_ATOMS: atom_id res chain seq x y z
N MET A 1 17.96 13.03 -28.20
CA MET A 1 17.94 12.07 -27.08
C MET A 1 16.76 12.26 -26.11
N GLY A 2 15.96 13.35 -26.19
CA GLY A 2 14.98 13.68 -25.15
C GLY A 2 13.63 12.95 -25.15
N LEU A 3 13.21 12.30 -26.23
CA LEU A 3 11.91 11.61 -26.30
C LEU A 3 11.99 10.15 -25.83
N ALA A 4 12.97 9.39 -26.34
CA ALA A 4 13.19 7.99 -25.96
C ALA A 4 13.52 7.84 -24.47
N SER A 5 14.36 8.71 -23.90
CA SER A 5 14.65 8.72 -22.47
C SER A 5 13.42 9.02 -21.61
N SER A 6 12.55 9.91 -22.09
CA SER A 6 11.31 10.29 -21.38
C SER A 6 10.27 9.19 -21.42
N GLN A 7 10.18 8.48 -22.55
CA GLN A 7 9.33 7.30 -22.68
C GLN A 7 9.80 6.16 -21.77
N LEU A 8 11.12 5.93 -21.68
CA LEU A 8 11.69 4.95 -20.74
C LEU A 8 11.39 5.32 -19.28
N ARG A 9 11.49 6.61 -18.92
CA ARG A 9 11.12 7.10 -17.58
C ARG A 9 9.65 6.85 -17.28
N LEU A 10 8.74 7.14 -18.23
CA LEU A 10 7.30 6.86 -18.07
C LEU A 10 7.03 5.37 -17.85
N ILE A 11 7.66 4.49 -18.63
CA ILE A 11 7.53 3.04 -18.45
C ILE A 11 7.98 2.64 -17.04
N TYR A 12 9.16 3.11 -16.61
CA TYR A 12 9.69 2.82 -15.28
C TYR A 12 8.76 3.29 -14.15
N LEU A 13 8.29 4.55 -14.21
CA LEU A 13 7.38 5.10 -13.21
C LEU A 13 6.03 4.35 -13.17
N THR A 14 5.53 3.94 -14.33
CA THR A 14 4.28 3.15 -14.44
C THR A 14 4.45 1.77 -13.80
N MET A 15 5.58 1.10 -14.06
CA MET A 15 5.90 -0.17 -13.41
C MET A 15 6.00 -0.01 -11.89
N PHE A 16 6.65 1.06 -11.41
CA PHE A 16 6.80 1.31 -9.99
C PHE A 16 5.46 1.63 -9.31
N LYS A 17 4.58 2.38 -9.97
CA LYS A 17 3.18 2.57 -9.53
C LYS A 17 2.48 1.22 -9.37
N SER A 18 2.56 0.35 -10.37
CA SER A 18 1.91 -0.97 -10.34
C SER A 18 2.43 -1.86 -9.20
N ASP A 19 3.75 -1.85 -8.93
CA ASP A 19 4.34 -2.58 -7.80
C ASP A 19 3.81 -2.07 -6.45
N LEU A 20 3.69 -0.75 -6.27
CA LEU A 20 3.13 -0.18 -5.04
C LEU A 20 1.65 -0.52 -4.86
N GLU A 21 0.84 -0.46 -5.92
CA GLU A 21 -0.58 -0.87 -5.87
C GLU A 21 -0.70 -2.35 -5.47
N TYR A 22 0.11 -3.22 -6.06
CA TYR A 22 0.15 -4.63 -5.71
C TYR A 22 0.54 -4.86 -4.25
N ARG A 23 1.58 -4.18 -3.75
CA ARG A 23 2.00 -4.27 -2.34
C ARG A 23 0.90 -3.79 -1.38
N ILE A 24 0.21 -2.70 -1.71
CA ILE A 24 -0.93 -2.22 -0.92
C ILE A 24 -2.02 -3.28 -0.86
N GLN A 25 -2.36 -3.92 -1.97
CA GLN A 25 -3.36 -4.99 -2.01
C GLN A 25 -2.95 -6.20 -1.16
N LEU A 26 -1.70 -6.64 -1.27
CA LEU A 26 -1.17 -7.77 -0.50
C LEU A 26 -1.22 -7.50 1.01
N ILE A 27 -0.81 -6.30 1.44
CA ILE A 27 -0.87 -5.91 2.86
C ILE A 27 -2.33 -5.80 3.32
N THR A 28 -3.21 -5.28 2.48
CA THR A 28 -4.65 -5.19 2.78
C THR A 28 -5.26 -6.58 2.99
N GLN A 29 -4.92 -7.55 2.15
CA GLN A 29 -5.35 -8.96 2.32
C GLN A 29 -4.80 -9.55 3.62
N THR A 30 -3.51 -9.35 3.89
CA THR A 30 -2.86 -9.80 5.13
C THR A 30 -3.54 -9.19 6.36
N LYS A 31 -3.90 -7.91 6.31
CA LYS A 31 -4.66 -7.23 7.36
C LYS A 31 -6.02 -7.89 7.56
N MET A 32 -6.79 -8.15 6.50
CA MET A 32 -8.10 -8.82 6.64
C MET A 32 -7.99 -10.18 7.31
N HIS A 33 -6.97 -10.98 6.96
CA HIS A 33 -6.70 -12.25 7.65
C HIS A 33 -6.35 -12.05 9.13
N LEU A 34 -5.54 -11.05 9.45
CA LEU A 34 -5.16 -10.71 10.83
C LEU A 34 -6.38 -10.27 11.65
N SER A 35 -7.24 -9.41 11.10
CA SER A 35 -8.48 -8.98 11.76
C SER A 35 -9.43 -10.17 12.00
N GLY A 36 -9.49 -11.14 11.06
CA GLY A 36 -10.19 -12.40 11.28
C GLY A 36 -9.63 -13.19 12.47
N SER A 37 -8.30 -13.33 12.55
CA SER A 37 -7.65 -14.01 13.68
C SER A 37 -7.92 -13.32 15.02
N ILE A 38 -8.03 -11.99 15.03
CA ILE A 38 -8.40 -11.22 16.23
C ILE A 38 -9.83 -11.54 16.66
N ASN A 39 -10.77 -11.65 15.73
CA ASN A 39 -12.14 -12.03 16.04
C ASN A 39 -12.22 -13.47 16.57
N ASP A 40 -11.49 -14.41 15.98
CA ASP A 40 -11.42 -15.79 16.48
C ASP A 40 -10.91 -15.85 17.93
N LEU A 41 -9.95 -14.98 18.28
CA LEU A 41 -9.46 -14.83 19.66
C LEU A 41 -10.53 -14.26 20.59
N VAL A 42 -11.31 -13.28 20.14
CA VAL A 42 -12.42 -12.71 20.92
C VAL A 42 -13.49 -13.78 21.19
N ASP A 43 -13.83 -14.58 20.18
CA ASP A 43 -14.79 -15.67 20.31
C ASP A 43 -14.27 -16.78 21.24
N ALA A 44 -12.99 -17.14 21.14
CA ALA A 44 -12.38 -18.10 22.08
C ALA A 44 -12.34 -17.58 23.54
N GLY A 45 -12.36 -16.26 23.71
CA GLY A 45 -12.38 -15.59 25.01
C GLY A 45 -13.77 -15.45 25.63
N SER A 46 -14.86 -15.60 24.87
CA SER A 46 -16.22 -15.31 25.37
C SER A 46 -16.69 -16.26 26.45
N ASP A 47 -16.17 -17.50 26.44
CA ASP A 47 -16.58 -18.57 27.34
C ASP A 47 -15.66 -18.71 28.57
N LEU A 48 -14.60 -17.90 28.65
CA LEU A 48 -13.62 -17.93 29.74
C LEU A 48 -14.03 -17.00 30.89
N ASP A 49 -13.75 -17.43 32.13
CA ASP A 49 -13.87 -16.57 33.31
C ASP A 49 -12.90 -15.37 33.17
N PRO A 50 -13.37 -14.12 33.34
CA PRO A 50 -12.54 -12.92 33.25
C PRO A 50 -11.31 -12.91 34.18
N SER A 51 -11.34 -13.68 35.26
CA SER A 51 -10.25 -13.81 36.24
C SER A 51 -9.26 -14.93 35.91
N ALA A 52 -9.55 -15.77 34.90
CA ALA A 52 -8.71 -16.88 34.53
C ALA A 52 -7.36 -16.40 33.96
N PRO A 53 -6.24 -17.09 34.27
CA PRO A 53 -4.93 -16.76 33.72
C PRO A 53 -4.89 -16.87 32.18
N GLU A 54 -5.72 -17.73 31.60
CA GLU A 54 -5.86 -17.93 30.15
C GLU A 54 -6.44 -16.68 29.46
N MET A 55 -7.43 -16.03 30.09
CA MET A 55 -8.01 -14.78 29.58
C MET A 55 -6.97 -13.67 29.50
N LYS A 56 -6.10 -13.56 30.51
CA LYS A 56 -5.00 -12.58 30.51
C LYS A 56 -3.99 -12.82 29.39
N LEU A 57 -3.67 -14.08 29.10
CA LEU A 57 -2.76 -14.43 28.00
C LEU A 57 -3.39 -14.13 26.64
N LEU A 58 -4.69 -14.41 26.50
CA LEU A 58 -5.46 -14.16 25.29
C LEU A 58 -5.53 -12.65 25.00
N GLU A 59 -5.79 -11.84 26.02
CA GLU A 59 -5.75 -10.37 25.94
C GLU A 59 -4.39 -9.84 25.49
N GLN A 60 -3.30 -10.34 26.09
CA GLN A 60 -1.95 -9.94 25.67
C GLN A 60 -1.66 -10.29 24.21
N ARG A 61 -2.17 -11.43 23.72
CA ARG A 61 -2.02 -11.83 22.33
C ARG A 61 -2.84 -10.92 21.42
N ARG A 62 -4.08 -10.59 21.79
CA ARG A 62 -4.94 -9.65 21.07
C ARG A 62 -4.29 -8.28 20.93
N GLU A 63 -3.76 -7.73 22.03
CA GLU A 63 -3.04 -6.46 22.04
C GLU A 63 -1.86 -6.46 21.06
N ARG A 64 -1.05 -7.54 21.06
CA ARG A 64 0.07 -7.68 20.12
C ARG A 64 -0.40 -7.71 18.66
N LEU A 65 -1.50 -8.39 18.36
CA LEU A 65 -2.04 -8.43 16.99
C LEU A 65 -2.58 -7.07 16.56
N HIS A 66 -3.23 -6.31 17.43
CA HIS A 66 -3.62 -4.92 17.14
C HIS A 66 -2.42 -4.00 16.88
N LEU A 67 -1.31 -4.17 17.60
CA LEU A 67 -0.08 -3.43 17.32
C LEU A 67 0.49 -3.77 15.94
N VAL A 68 0.38 -5.03 15.51
CA VAL A 68 0.78 -5.44 14.16
C VAL A 68 -0.16 -4.83 13.12
N GLU A 69 -1.47 -4.89 13.33
CA GLU A 69 -2.48 -4.29 12.45
C GLU A 69 -2.23 -2.79 12.24
N LYS A 70 -1.97 -2.04 13.32
CA LYS A 70 -1.63 -0.62 13.25
C LYS A 70 -0.36 -0.34 12.44
N LYS A 71 0.64 -1.23 12.50
CA LYS A 71 1.86 -1.12 11.68
C LYS A 71 1.59 -1.41 10.20
N LEU A 72 0.70 -2.37 9.90
CA LEU A 72 0.27 -2.64 8.52
C LEU A 72 -0.45 -1.42 7.95
N ASP A 73 -1.33 -0.78 8.73
CA ASP A 73 -2.01 0.46 8.33
C ASP A 73 -1.05 1.61 8.06
N ALA A 74 -0.09 1.85 8.96
CA ALA A 74 0.95 2.85 8.74
C ALA A 74 1.77 2.57 7.47
N THR A 75 2.00 1.29 7.16
CA THR A 75 2.73 0.89 5.94
C THR A 75 1.89 1.12 4.68
N ILE A 76 0.59 0.81 4.72
CA ILE A 76 -0.35 1.11 3.63
C ILE A 76 -0.38 2.61 3.36
N GLU A 77 -0.53 3.44 4.38
CA GLU A 77 -0.56 4.90 4.23
C GLU A 77 0.74 5.43 3.65
N ARG A 78 1.90 4.92 4.09
CA ARG A 78 3.18 5.28 3.50
C ARG A 78 3.25 4.95 2.00
N TYR A 79 2.77 3.78 1.59
CA TYR A 79 2.74 3.41 0.18
C TYR A 79 1.73 4.23 -0.63
N LYS A 80 0.59 4.61 -0.05
CA LYS A 80 -0.35 5.55 -0.68
C LYS A 80 0.28 6.93 -0.90
N THR A 81 1.03 7.44 0.09
CA THR A 81 1.78 8.70 -0.07
C THR A 81 2.79 8.60 -1.22
N GLN A 82 3.54 7.51 -1.30
CA GLN A 82 4.49 7.28 -2.40
C GLN A 82 3.78 7.18 -3.75
N LEU A 83 2.66 6.45 -3.81
CA LEU A 83 1.84 6.31 -5.00
C LEU A 83 1.36 7.67 -5.52
N SER A 84 0.85 8.54 -4.64
CA SER A 84 0.42 9.90 -4.99
C SER A 84 1.56 10.74 -5.59
N ALA A 85 2.76 10.65 -5.00
CA ALA A 85 3.94 11.34 -5.52
C ALA A 85 4.33 10.82 -6.92
N ILE A 86 4.31 9.50 -7.13
CA ILE A 86 4.64 8.89 -8.44
C ILE A 86 3.57 9.20 -9.48
N GLN A 87 2.29 9.22 -9.12
CA GLN A 87 1.22 9.64 -10.01
C GLN A 87 1.45 11.07 -10.50
N THR A 88 1.81 11.98 -9.60
CA THR A 88 2.17 13.35 -9.95
C THR A 88 3.37 13.40 -10.92
N GLU A 89 4.38 12.54 -10.69
CA GLU A 89 5.56 12.46 -11.56
C GLU A 89 5.22 11.89 -12.95
N ILE A 90 4.37 10.87 -13.03
CA ILE A 90 3.87 10.31 -14.29
C ILE A 90 3.12 11.39 -15.08
N GLU A 91 2.23 12.14 -14.45
CA GLU A 91 1.50 13.22 -15.11
C GLU A 91 2.44 14.32 -15.65
N ALA A 92 3.46 14.69 -14.89
CA ALA A 92 4.46 15.65 -15.32
C ALA A 92 5.29 15.13 -16.50
N ALA A 93 5.74 13.87 -16.44
CA ALA A 93 6.48 13.22 -17.51
C ALA A 93 5.63 13.06 -18.78
N GLN A 94 4.34 12.73 -18.64
CA GLN A 94 3.40 12.60 -19.75
C GLN A 94 3.21 13.95 -20.46
N LYS A 95 2.95 15.02 -19.70
CA LYS A 95 2.86 16.39 -20.23
C LYS A 95 4.13 16.80 -20.98
N PHE A 96 5.30 16.45 -20.45
CA PHE A 96 6.57 16.72 -21.11
C PHE A 96 6.68 16.00 -22.46
N VAL A 97 6.37 14.70 -22.51
CA VAL A 97 6.36 13.92 -23.76
C VAL A 97 5.38 14.52 -24.76
N ASP A 98 4.15 14.80 -24.35
CA ASP A 98 3.10 15.34 -25.23
C ASP A 98 3.50 16.69 -25.83
N ASN A 99 4.10 17.57 -25.04
CA ASN A 99 4.58 18.88 -25.51
C ASN A 99 5.71 18.74 -26.53
N ASN A 100 6.66 17.83 -26.30
CA ASN A 100 7.76 17.59 -27.24
C ASN A 100 7.27 16.96 -28.55
N VAL A 101 6.30 16.04 -28.49
CA VAL A 101 5.67 15.46 -29.69
C VAL A 101 4.96 16.52 -30.51
N LYS A 102 4.17 17.40 -29.86
CA LYS A 102 3.50 18.53 -30.54
C LYS A 102 4.51 19.43 -31.22
N SER A 103 5.54 19.90 -30.52
CA SER A 103 6.59 20.75 -31.08
C SER A 103 7.30 20.11 -32.27
N PHE A 104 7.53 18.79 -32.24
CA PHE A 104 8.13 18.07 -33.37
C PHE A 104 7.21 18.02 -34.59
N ASN A 105 5.90 17.83 -34.38
CA ASN A 105 4.92 17.79 -35.46
C ASN A 105 4.67 19.16 -36.11
N TYR A 106 4.83 20.26 -35.37
CA TYR A 106 4.73 21.63 -35.92
C TYR A 106 6.02 22.12 -36.61
N ALA A 107 7.14 21.40 -36.45
CA ALA A 107 8.42 21.71 -37.09
C ALA A 107 8.63 21.01 -38.44
N LYS A 108 7.64 20.22 -38.89
CA LYS A 108 7.53 19.64 -40.23
C LYS A 108 6.51 20.41 -41.06
#